data_AF-A0A1T4UYE8-F1
#
_entry.id   AF-A0A1T4UYE8-F1
#
_cell.length_a   1.000
_cell.length_b   1.000
_cell.length_c   1.000
_cell.angle_alpha   90.00
_cell.angle_beta   90.00
_cell.angle_gamma   90.00
#
_symmetry.space_group_name_H-M   'P 1'
#
loop_
_entity.id
_entity.type
_entity.pdbx_description
1 polymer ?
#
loop_
_entity_poly.entity_id
_entity_poly.type
_entity_poly.pdbx_seq_one_letter_code
_entity_poly.pdbx_strand_id
1 'polypeptide(L)'
;MGMLIMLVAELALAVMTISPNLVNQFNALLNLAVFVNMVPYILSMTGLEVMLRKNKVSPAQYKLGATVGTLGVIYSIYSVYACGAEAVFGGTILTLFGYIFYGFIAARDVNPESDVKAKA
;
A
#
# COMPACT_ATOMS: atom_id res chain seq x y z
N MET A 1 -16.57 -0.17 -21.09
CA MET A 1 -15.15 -0.54 -20.91
C MET A 1 -14.90 -1.30 -19.61
N GLY A 2 -15.29 -0.79 -18.43
CA GLY A 2 -15.11 -1.52 -17.16
C GLY A 2 -15.74 -2.92 -17.10
N MET A 3 -16.94 -3.10 -17.69
CA MET A 3 -17.59 -4.43 -17.78
C MET A 3 -16.80 -5.46 -18.61
N LEU A 4 -16.14 -5.03 -19.69
CA LEU A 4 -15.33 -5.93 -20.52
C LEU A 4 -14.03 -6.34 -19.79
N ILE A 5 -13.45 -5.42 -19.01
CA ILE A 5 -12.26 -5.71 -18.20
C ILE A 5 -12.62 -6.69 -17.06
N MET A 6 -13.76 -6.48 -16.39
CA MET A 6 -14.28 -7.41 -15.38
C MET A 6 -14.54 -8.79 -15.98
N LEU A 7 -15.21 -8.86 -17.14
CA LEU A 7 -15.49 -10.12 -17.83
C LEU A 7 -14.21 -10.89 -18.22
N VAL A 8 -13.18 -10.19 -18.71
CA VAL A 8 -11.89 -10.80 -19.02
C VAL A 8 -11.18 -11.27 -17.76
N ALA A 9 -11.25 -10.52 -16.66
CA ALA A 9 -10.71 -10.94 -15.38
C ALA A 9 -11.43 -12.19 -14.85
N GLU A 10 -12.77 -12.22 -14.89
CA GLU A 10 -13.58 -13.37 -14.47
C GLU A 10 -13.30 -14.63 -15.30
N LEU A 11 -13.13 -14.49 -16.62
CA LEU A 11 -12.71 -15.58 -17.51
C LEU A 11 -11.30 -16.09 -17.20
N ALA A 12 -10.36 -15.18 -16.93
CA ALA A 12 -9.00 -15.56 -16.55
C ALA A 12 -8.99 -16.32 -15.21
N LEU A 13 -9.77 -15.86 -14.22
CA LEU A 13 -9.94 -16.55 -12.94
C LEU A 13 -10.55 -17.94 -13.12
N ALA A 14 -11.56 -18.08 -13.98
CA ALA A 14 -12.21 -19.35 -14.28
C ALA A 14 -11.27 -20.36 -14.97
N VAL A 15 -10.35 -19.88 -15.82
CA VAL A 15 -9.33 -20.74 -16.45
C VAL A 15 -8.25 -21.16 -15.43
N MET A 16 -7.88 -20.28 -14.51
CA MET A 16 -6.90 -20.57 -13.46
C MET A 16 -7.39 -21.65 -12.47
N THR A 17 -8.70 -21.78 -12.25
CA THR A 17 -9.30 -22.82 -11.38
C THR A 17 -9.30 -24.24 -11.95
N ILE A 18 -9.00 -24.41 -13.24
CA ILE A 18 -9.00 -25.74 -13.89
C ILE A 18 -7.71 -26.52 -13.61
N SER A 19 -6.59 -25.82 -13.40
CA SER A 19 -5.28 -26.44 -13.16
C SER A 19 -4.81 -26.18 -11.72
N PRO A 20 -4.51 -27.23 -10.92
CA PRO A 20 -4.01 -27.06 -9.54
C PRO A 20 -2.76 -26.17 -9.46
N ASN A 21 -1.91 -26.20 -10.49
CA ASN A 21 -0.71 -25.37 -10.54
C ASN A 21 -1.04 -23.88 -10.76
N LEU A 22 -2.00 -23.56 -11.64
CA LEU A 22 -2.42 -22.18 -11.89
C LEU A 22 -3.17 -21.59 -10.71
N VAL A 23 -3.99 -22.38 -9.99
CA VAL A 23 -4.65 -21.95 -8.74
C VAL A 23 -3.61 -21.52 -7.71
N ASN A 24 -2.56 -22.31 -7.51
CA ASN A 24 -1.52 -21.99 -6.53
C ASN A 24 -0.75 -20.72 -6.91
N GLN A 25 -0.40 -20.55 -8.19
CA GLN A 25 0.26 -19.33 -8.67
C GLN A 25 -0.64 -18.10 -8.54
N PHE A 26 -1.93 -18.25 -8.82
CA PHE A 26 -2.90 -17.18 -8.66
C PHE A 26 -3.06 -16.77 -7.18
N ASN A 27 -3.17 -17.74 -6.27
CA ASN A 27 -3.22 -17.47 -4.83
C ASN A 27 -1.94 -16.75 -4.35
N ALA A 28 -0.77 -17.14 -4.86
CA ALA A 28 0.47 -16.44 -4.55
C ALA A 28 0.45 -14.98 -5.05
N LEU A 29 -0.08 -14.73 -6.25
CA LEU A 29 -0.24 -13.38 -6.79
C LEU A 29 -1.26 -12.56 -5.99
N LEU A 30 -2.39 -13.15 -5.59
CA LEU A 30 -3.40 -12.52 -4.74
C LEU A 30 -2.80 -12.11 -3.38
N ASN A 31 -2.09 -13.02 -2.73
CA ASN A 31 -1.47 -12.77 -1.44
C ASN A 31 -0.41 -11.67 -1.53
N LEU A 32 0.40 -11.69 -2.60
CA LEU A 32 1.38 -10.63 -2.87
C LEU A 32 0.68 -9.27 -3.12
N ALA A 33 -0.43 -9.26 -3.87
CA ALA A 33 -1.18 -8.04 -4.13
C ALA A 33 -1.79 -7.43 -2.85
N VAL A 34 -2.25 -8.27 -1.90
CA VAL A 34 -2.69 -7.80 -0.58
C VAL A 34 -1.54 -7.09 0.13
N PHE A 35 -0.34 -7.69 0.19
CA PHE A 35 0.81 -7.07 0.83
C PHE A 35 1.15 -5.69 0.24
N VAL A 36 1.26 -5.60 -1.09
CA VAL A 36 1.69 -4.37 -1.79
C VAL A 36 0.72 -3.21 -1.56
N ASN A 37 -0.57 -3.50 -1.36
CA ASN A 37 -1.57 -2.48 -1.04
C ASN A 37 -1.58 -2.11 0.45
N MET A 38 -1.33 -3.06 1.36
CA MET A 38 -1.41 -2.81 2.80
C MET A 38 -0.23 -1.99 3.33
N VAL A 39 0.98 -2.17 2.79
CA VAL A 39 2.17 -1.39 3.19
C VAL A 39 1.95 0.12 3.07
N PRO A 40 1.57 0.68 1.90
CA PRO A 40 1.34 2.12 1.78
C PRO A 40 0.12 2.59 2.60
N TYR A 41 -0.86 1.72 2.87
CA TYR A 41 -2.00 2.06 3.73
C TYR A 41 -1.57 2.25 5.18
N ILE A 42 -0.71 1.39 5.71
CA ILE A 42 -0.15 1.52 7.07
C ILE A 42 0.64 2.84 7.18
N LEU A 43 1.51 3.13 6.19
CA LEU A 43 2.29 4.37 6.17
C LEU A 43 1.40 5.62 6.11
N SER A 44 0.33 5.57 5.30
CA SER A 44 -0.60 6.68 5.16
C SER A 44 -1.39 6.93 6.45
N MET A 45 -1.90 5.87 7.09
CA MET A 45 -2.71 5.98 8.31
C MET A 45 -1.88 6.38 9.54
N THR A 46 -0.62 5.94 9.62
CA THR A 46 0.31 6.43 10.65
C THR A 46 0.70 7.89 10.43
N GLY A 47 0.91 8.30 9.16
CA GLY A 47 1.13 9.70 8.80
C GLY A 47 -0.08 10.62 9.07
N LEU A 48 -1.30 10.09 8.97
CA LEU A 48 -2.54 10.82 9.28
C LEU A 48 -2.51 11.39 10.70
N GLU A 49 -2.06 10.63 11.70
CA GLU A 49 -1.98 11.12 13.08
C GLU A 49 -1.06 12.32 13.22
N VAL A 50 0.10 12.29 12.54
CA VAL A 50 1.06 13.40 12.52
C VAL A 50 0.44 14.62 11.83
N MET A 51 -0.25 14.41 10.71
CA MET A 51 -0.92 15.48 9.95
C MET A 51 -2.02 16.14 10.76
N LEU A 52 -2.86 15.37 11.45
CA LEU A 52 -3.95 15.89 12.29
C LEU A 52 -3.38 16.74 13.45
N ARG A 53 -2.28 16.30 14.07
CA ARG A 53 -1.58 17.11 15.09
C ARG A 53 -1.01 18.40 14.52
N LYS A 54 -0.37 18.34 13.35
CA LYS A 54 0.24 19.52 12.69
C LYS A 54 -0.80 20.56 12.28
N ASN A 55 -1.97 20.12 11.82
CA ASN A 55 -3.06 20.99 11.37
C ASN A 55 -3.93 21.56 12.51
N LYS A 56 -3.62 21.27 13.79
CA LYS A 56 -4.37 21.77 14.96
C LYS A 56 -5.89 21.58 14.83
N VAL A 57 -6.32 20.43 14.32
CA VAL A 57 -7.75 20.12 14.12
C VAL A 57 -8.51 20.07 15.45
N SER A 58 -9.84 20.18 15.38
CA SER A 58 -10.68 20.11 16.58
C SER A 58 -10.48 18.78 17.34
N PRO A 59 -10.62 18.76 18.68
CA PRO A 59 -10.42 17.54 19.47
C PRO A 59 -11.30 16.37 19.04
N ALA A 60 -12.53 16.65 18.59
CA ALA A 60 -13.46 15.63 18.09
C ALA A 60 -12.99 15.01 16.77
N GLN A 61 -12.53 15.82 15.82
CA GLN A 61 -11.98 15.35 14.54
C GLN A 61 -10.67 14.59 14.74
N TYR A 62 -9.81 15.05 15.66
CA TYR A 62 -8.60 14.34 16.03
C TYR A 62 -8.91 12.94 16.56
N LYS A 63 -9.83 12.86 17.52
CA LYS A 63 -10.19 11.57 18.15
C LYS A 63 -10.80 10.60 17.14
N LEU A 64 -11.68 11.09 16.26
CA LEU A 64 -12.27 10.27 15.20
C LEU A 64 -11.20 9.79 14.20
N GLY A 65 -10.38 10.71 13.69
CA GLY A 65 -9.32 10.39 12.73
C GLY A 65 -8.27 9.44 13.29
N ALA A 66 -7.83 9.65 14.54
CA ALA A 66 -6.89 8.76 15.23
C ALA A 66 -7.50 7.37 15.49
N THR A 67 -8.77 7.30 15.89
CA THR A 67 -9.45 6.01 16.13
C THR A 67 -9.60 5.21 14.84
N VAL A 68 -10.09 5.85 13.78
CA VAL A 68 -10.26 5.21 12.47
C VAL A 68 -8.90 4.85 11.86
N GLY A 69 -7.89 5.72 11.98
CA GLY A 69 -6.53 5.46 11.53
C GLY A 69 -5.91 4.26 12.25
N THR A 70 -6.03 4.21 13.57
CA THR A 70 -5.55 3.06 14.38
C THR A 70 -6.23 1.76 13.96
N LEU A 71 -7.56 1.75 13.80
CA LEU A 71 -8.30 0.56 13.33
C LEU A 71 -7.87 0.15 11.92
N GLY A 72 -7.64 1.11 11.03
CA GLY A 72 -7.13 0.86 9.67
C GLY A 72 -5.73 0.23 9.68
N VAL A 73 -4.85 0.69 10.56
CA VAL A 73 -3.52 0.10 10.74
C VAL A 73 -3.62 -1.33 11.28
N ILE A 74 -4.46 -1.57 12.29
CA ILE A 74 -4.68 -2.92 12.86
C ILE A 74 -5.17 -3.88 11.79
N TYR A 75 -6.18 -3.48 11.01
CA TYR A 75 -6.70 -4.28 9.91
C TYR A 75 -5.62 -4.60 8.87
N SER A 76 -4.86 -3.58 8.46
CA SER A 76 -3.81 -3.75 7.45
C SER A 76 -2.70 -4.69 7.93
N ILE A 77 -2.30 -4.61 9.20
CA ILE A 77 -1.33 -5.53 9.80
C ILE A 77 -1.89 -6.97 9.81
N TYR A 78 -3.16 -7.15 10.16
CA TYR A 78 -3.79 -8.47 10.13
C TYR A 78 -3.85 -9.04 8.71
N SER A 79 -4.18 -8.22 7.70
CA SER A 79 -4.17 -8.64 6.30
C SER A 79 -2.79 -9.07 5.81
N VAL A 80 -1.73 -8.35 6.22
CA VAL A 80 -0.34 -8.74 5.92
C VAL A 80 0.03 -10.05 6.61
N TYR A 81 -0.39 -10.26 7.85
CA TYR A 81 -0.19 -11.53 8.54
C TYR A 81 -0.92 -12.69 7.83
N ALA A 82 -2.16 -12.46 7.38
CA ALA A 82 -2.99 -13.49 6.76
C ALA A 82 -2.53 -13.91 5.35
N CYS A 83 -1.80 -13.06 4.62
CA CYS A 83 -1.34 -13.37 3.26
C CYS A 83 -0.18 -14.39 3.20
N GLY A 84 0.43 -14.72 4.34
CA GLY A 84 1.43 -15.78 4.46
C GLY A 84 2.88 -15.33 4.25
N ALA A 85 3.82 -16.15 4.73
CA ALA A 85 5.25 -15.80 4.80
C ALA A 85 5.89 -15.58 3.41
N GLU A 86 5.53 -16.39 2.41
CA GLU A 86 6.05 -16.24 1.05
C GLU A 86 5.66 -14.89 0.42
N ALA A 87 4.42 -14.47 0.61
CA ALA A 87 3.94 -13.19 0.10
C ALA A 87 4.60 -12.00 0.82
N VAL A 88 4.80 -12.10 2.14
CA VAL A 88 5.55 -11.08 2.91
C VAL A 88 6.99 -10.98 2.43
N PHE A 89 7.66 -12.10 2.20
CA PHE A 89 9.03 -12.12 1.70
C PHE A 89 9.13 -11.50 0.30
N GLY A 90 8.31 -11.97 -0.65
CA GLY A 90 8.27 -11.43 -2.01
C GLY A 90 7.88 -9.96 -2.04
N GLY A 91 6.92 -9.56 -1.22
CA GLY A 91 6.48 -8.17 -1.09
C GLY A 91 7.54 -7.25 -0.49
N THR A 92 8.34 -7.75 0.46
CA THR A 92 9.46 -6.99 1.03
C THR A 92 10.56 -6.77 0.00
N ILE A 93 10.91 -7.79 -0.79
CA ILE A 93 11.87 -7.64 -1.90
C ILE A 93 11.35 -6.61 -2.90
N LEU A 94 10.07 -6.68 -3.27
CA LEU A 94 9.46 -5.73 -4.20
C LEU A 94 9.49 -4.30 -3.64
N THR A 95 9.25 -4.15 -2.34
CA THR A 95 9.32 -2.85 -1.65
C THR A 95 10.74 -2.28 -1.71
N LEU A 96 11.76 -3.09 -1.40
CA LEU A 96 13.17 -2.69 -1.50
C LEU A 96 13.57 -2.32 -2.92
N PHE A 97 13.09 -3.05 -3.92
CA PHE A 97 13.28 -2.71 -5.33
C PHE A 97 12.58 -1.38 -5.67
N GLY A 98 11.38 -1.14 -5.15
CA GLY A 98 10.66 0.13 -5.25
C GLY A 98 11.45 1.33 -4.71
N TYR A 99 12.18 1.13 -3.60
CA TYR A 99 13.01 2.18 -3.01
C TYR A 99 14.13 2.66 -3.93
N ILE A 100 14.62 1.82 -4.85
CA ILE A 100 15.61 2.23 -5.86
C ILE A 100 15.01 3.31 -6.78
N PHE A 101 13.78 3.10 -7.25
CA PHE A 101 13.07 4.10 -8.06
C PHE A 101 12.75 5.37 -7.27
N TYR A 102 12.35 5.22 -6.00
CA TYR A 102 12.17 6.38 -5.13
C TYR A 102 13.47 7.20 -5.03
N GLY A 103 14.63 6.56 -4.88
CA GLY A 103 15.93 7.25 -4.84
C GLY A 103 16.21 8.08 -6.09
N PHE A 104 15.94 7.53 -7.28
CA PHE A 104 16.10 8.27 -8.54
C PHE A 104 15.13 9.44 -8.68
N ILE A 105 13.87 9.26 -8.28
CA ILE A 105 12.84 10.31 -8.35
C ILE A 105 13.13 11.41 -7.32
N ALA A 106 13.41 11.03 -6.08
CA ALA A 106 13.74 11.96 -5.01
C ALA A 106 14.97 12.81 -5.38
N ALA A 107 16.02 12.20 -5.96
CA ALA A 107 17.21 12.93 -6.42
C ALA A 107 16.91 13.97 -7.51
N ARG A 108 15.88 13.75 -8.34
CA ARG A 108 15.43 14.73 -9.34
C ARG A 108 14.66 15.89 -8.69
N ASP A 109 13.88 15.61 -7.66
CA ASP A 109 13.02 16.60 -7.02
C ASP A 109 13.79 17.50 -6.01
N VAL A 110 15.05 17.14 -5.67
CA VAL A 110 16.00 18.03 -4.97
C VAL A 110 16.57 19.04 -5.98
N ASN A 111 15.79 20.06 -6.34
CA ASN A 111 16.28 21.21 -7.09
C ASN A 111 16.75 22.30 -6.09
N PRO A 112 18.05 22.66 -6.04
CA PRO A 112 18.62 23.51 -4.98
C PRO A 112 18.05 24.93 -4.87
N GLU A 113 17.23 25.40 -5.82
CA GLU A 113 16.61 26.73 -5.80
C GLU A 113 15.39 26.86 -4.86
N SER A 114 14.71 25.76 -4.50
CA SER A 114 13.50 25.82 -3.66
C SER A 114 13.80 25.92 -2.15
N ASP A 115 14.93 25.39 -1.69
CA ASP A 115 15.33 25.42 -0.28
C ASP A 115 15.85 26.79 0.19
N VAL A 116 16.36 27.62 -0.73
CA VAL A 116 16.81 28.99 -0.41
C VAL A 116 15.63 29.92 -0.12
N LYS A 117 14.49 29.74 -0.79
CA LYS A 117 13.27 30.54 -0.57
C LYS A 117 12.45 30.12 0.65
N ALA A 118 12.64 28.90 1.15
CA ALA A 118 11.95 28.42 2.35
C ALA A 118 12.63 28.86 3.66
N LYS A 119 13.88 29.36 3.59
CA LYS A 119 14.67 29.84 4.73
C LYS A 119 14.88 31.38 4.76
N ALA A 120 14.41 32.10 3.76
CA ALA A 120 14.43 33.57 3.69
C ALA A 120 13.04 34.14 4.04
#